data_AF-A0A8X7TWX6-F1
#
_entry.id   AF-A0A8X7TWX6-F1
#
_cell.length_a   1.000
_cell.length_b   1.000
_cell.length_c   1.000
_cell.angle_alpha   90.00
_cell.angle_beta   90.00
_cell.angle_gamma   90.00
#
_symmetry.space_group_name_H-M   'P 1'
#
loop_
_entity.id
_entity.type
_entity.pdbx_description
1 polymer ?
#
loop_
_entity_poly.entity_id
_entity_poly.type
_entity_poly.pdbx_seq_one_letter_code
_entity_poly.pdbx_strand_id
1 'polypeptide(L)'
;MRAHCKAHREEIDRKEEETLRKARLRRLFGVKWMKQMYGFDIEIEGASCYFGGMSVYKGGVDCPLVARLYAKVGLHRYNMLEGTNLHLREIEKYNLVCIPMPVSYYITLLAEDPIDQTSLGQMDFSCYISRPKGIKSEIYPKQFFDAVDLPGKWPSKEAFADKTRFLYKMQESDWEEHDWIRLYTEIAFFNSDRWLNHNLSDLKILNVVVETEENLPHETVLKSFRNVLVYIRYDQYLGADGVCKHIAIVRRTVELTTHCVCLFGESLLVPDSE
;
A
#
# COMPACT_ATOMS: atom_id res chain seq x y z
N MET A 1 50.10 -8.32 -38.30
CA MET A 1 49.71 -8.31 -36.86
C MET A 1 49.12 -6.98 -36.38
N ARG A 2 49.74 -5.81 -36.60
CA ARG A 2 49.23 -4.52 -36.07
C ARG A 2 47.87 -4.07 -36.63
N ALA A 3 47.58 -4.31 -37.90
CA ALA A 3 46.30 -3.92 -38.51
C ALA A 3 45.09 -4.73 -37.99
N HIS A 4 45.28 -6.04 -37.75
CA HIS A 4 44.23 -6.92 -37.20
C HIS A 4 43.88 -6.57 -35.75
N CYS A 5 44.86 -6.16 -34.94
CA CYS A 5 44.63 -5.68 -33.58
C CYS A 5 43.93 -4.31 -33.52
N LYS A 6 44.02 -3.51 -34.59
CA LYS A 6 43.34 -2.21 -34.69
C LYS A 6 41.87 -2.40 -35.05
N ALA A 7 41.59 -3.21 -36.07
CA ALA A 7 40.22 -3.54 -36.51
C ALA A 7 39.38 -4.20 -35.40
N HIS A 8 39.98 -5.12 -34.63
CA HIS A 8 39.29 -5.76 -33.50
C HIS A 8 38.95 -4.77 -32.37
N ARG A 9 39.78 -3.73 -32.18
CA ARG A 9 39.56 -2.72 -31.14
C ARG A 9 38.46 -1.74 -31.54
N GLU A 10 38.48 -1.31 -32.80
CA GLU A 10 37.41 -0.48 -33.40
C GLU A 10 36.04 -1.19 -33.38
N GLU A 11 36.03 -2.52 -33.52
CA GLU A 11 34.79 -3.31 -33.43
C GLU A 11 34.25 -3.44 -31.98
N ILE A 12 35.14 -3.50 -30.99
CA ILE A 12 34.76 -3.42 -29.57
C ILE A 12 34.18 -2.04 -29.26
N ASP A 13 34.89 -0.97 -29.64
CA ASP A 13 34.46 0.41 -29.39
C ASP A 13 33.08 0.69 -30.02
N ARG A 14 32.84 0.18 -31.24
CA ARG A 14 31.53 0.27 -31.91
C ARG A 14 30.43 -0.48 -31.17
N LYS A 15 30.72 -1.68 -30.64
CA LYS A 15 29.75 -2.46 -29.84
C LYS A 15 29.45 -1.77 -28.51
N GLU A 16 30.46 -1.18 -27.87
CA GLU A 16 30.29 -0.40 -26.64
C GLU A 16 29.46 0.85 -26.89
N GLU A 17 29.70 1.58 -27.98
CA GLU A 17 28.94 2.77 -28.34
C GLU A 17 27.48 2.43 -28.69
N GLU A 18 27.23 1.32 -29.38
CA GLU A 18 25.88 0.83 -29.66
C GLU A 18 25.16 0.41 -28.37
N THR A 19 25.88 -0.20 -27.43
CA THR A 19 25.36 -0.56 -26.10
C THR A 19 25.03 0.69 -25.29
N LEU A 20 25.89 1.70 -25.32
CA LEU A 20 25.69 2.99 -24.66
C LEU A 20 24.51 3.75 -25.26
N ARG A 21 24.34 3.71 -26.58
CA ARG A 21 23.20 4.30 -27.29
C ARG A 21 21.90 3.59 -26.94
N LYS A 22 21.89 2.25 -26.90
CA LYS A 22 20.75 1.44 -26.42
C LYS A 22 20.43 1.72 -24.95
N ALA A 23 21.43 1.96 -24.11
CA ALA A 23 21.24 2.36 -22.70
C ALA A 23 20.66 3.77 -22.57
N ARG A 24 21.14 4.74 -23.37
CA ARG A 24 20.59 6.11 -23.43
C ARG A 24 19.16 6.12 -23.95
N LEU A 25 18.86 5.35 -25.00
CA LEU A 25 17.50 5.19 -25.51
C LEU A 25 16.59 4.56 -24.44
N ARG A 26 17.04 3.52 -23.72
CA ARG A 26 16.30 2.97 -22.57
C ARG A 26 16.06 3.99 -21.46
N ARG A 27 17.03 4.86 -21.16
CA ARG A 27 16.89 5.96 -20.20
C ARG A 27 15.89 7.02 -20.67
N LEU A 28 15.99 7.45 -21.93
CA LEU A 28 15.10 8.43 -22.55
C LEU A 28 13.67 7.91 -22.67
N PHE A 29 13.52 6.63 -23.05
CA PHE A 29 12.26 5.92 -22.96
C PHE A 29 11.79 5.94 -21.50
N GLY A 30 12.56 5.45 -20.52
CA GLY A 30 12.16 5.43 -19.11
C GLY A 30 11.70 6.80 -18.55
N VAL A 31 12.36 7.89 -18.96
CA VAL A 31 11.99 9.26 -18.55
C VAL A 31 10.74 9.79 -19.28
N LYS A 32 10.59 9.48 -20.57
CA LYS A 32 9.37 9.79 -21.33
C LYS A 32 8.17 8.96 -20.84
N TRP A 33 8.42 7.69 -20.48
CA TRP A 33 7.47 6.77 -19.87
C TRP A 33 7.02 7.27 -18.51
N MET A 34 7.94 7.64 -17.61
CA MET A 34 7.58 8.29 -16.33
C MET A 34 6.62 9.47 -16.55
N LYS A 35 6.88 10.31 -17.56
CA LYS A 35 5.99 11.42 -17.95
C LYS A 35 4.61 11.02 -18.47
N GLN A 36 4.45 9.83 -19.05
CA GLN A 36 3.17 9.32 -19.51
C GLN A 36 2.43 8.47 -18.46
N MET A 37 3.12 7.95 -17.44
CA MET A 37 2.50 7.13 -16.37
C MET A 37 1.66 7.92 -15.36
N TYR A 38 1.50 9.24 -15.55
CA TYR A 38 0.86 10.14 -14.59
C TYR A 38 -0.68 10.24 -14.72
N GLY A 39 -1.30 9.32 -15.47
CA GLY A 39 -2.76 9.13 -15.56
C GLY A 39 -3.14 7.67 -15.32
N PHE A 40 -4.27 7.43 -14.65
CA PHE A 40 -4.78 6.07 -14.35
C PHE A 40 -5.21 5.28 -15.60
N ASP A 41 -5.52 6.00 -16.68
CA ASP A 41 -5.92 5.42 -17.97
C ASP A 41 -4.70 5.30 -18.89
N ILE A 42 -3.95 4.21 -18.76
CA ILE A 42 -2.91 3.86 -19.72
C ILE A 42 -3.35 2.60 -20.45
N GLU A 43 -4.04 2.78 -21.57
CA GLU A 43 -4.40 1.72 -22.50
C GLU A 43 -3.19 1.44 -23.39
N ILE A 44 -2.48 0.35 -23.14
CA ILE A 44 -1.44 -0.15 -24.05
C ILE A 44 -1.92 -1.49 -24.57
N GLU A 45 -2.49 -1.49 -25.78
CA GLU A 45 -2.70 -2.72 -26.53
C GLU A 45 -1.35 -3.37 -26.83
N GLY A 46 -1.18 -4.64 -26.42
CA GLY A 46 -0.20 -5.54 -27.04
C GLY A 46 1.20 -5.65 -26.42
N ALA A 47 1.49 -5.09 -25.25
CA ALA A 47 2.82 -5.26 -24.63
C ALA A 47 2.88 -6.50 -23.72
N SER A 48 3.51 -7.58 -24.19
CA SER A 48 3.77 -8.79 -23.38
C SER A 48 4.70 -8.49 -22.19
N CYS A 49 4.45 -9.16 -21.08
CA CYS A 49 5.12 -9.04 -19.78
C CYS A 49 6.57 -9.60 -19.75
N TYR A 50 7.49 -9.02 -20.51
CA TYR A 50 8.92 -9.26 -20.32
C TYR A 50 9.62 -7.96 -19.92
N PHE A 51 9.94 -7.85 -18.61
CA PHE A 51 10.76 -6.80 -17.98
C PHE A 51 10.37 -5.35 -18.31
N GLY A 52 9.56 -4.73 -17.43
CA GLY A 52 9.21 -3.30 -17.50
C GLY A 52 7.98 -2.96 -18.33
N GLY A 53 7.22 -3.97 -18.77
CA GLY A 53 5.90 -3.81 -19.37
C GLY A 53 4.82 -3.58 -18.32
N MET A 54 3.76 -2.85 -18.69
CA MET A 54 2.56 -2.70 -17.89
C MET A 54 1.44 -3.57 -18.47
N SER A 55 0.78 -4.33 -17.62
CA SER A 55 -0.35 -5.16 -18.00
C SER A 55 -1.64 -4.57 -17.43
N VAL A 56 -2.65 -4.43 -18.29
CA VAL A 56 -3.98 -3.94 -17.91
C VAL A 56 -4.85 -5.15 -17.61
N TYR A 57 -5.49 -5.13 -16.45
CA TYR A 57 -6.43 -6.16 -16.02
C TYR A 57 -7.79 -5.52 -15.79
N LYS A 58 -8.85 -6.24 -16.17
CA LYS A 58 -10.21 -5.87 -15.78
C LYS A 58 -10.41 -6.24 -14.31
N GLY A 59 -11.14 -5.40 -13.59
CA GLY A 59 -11.60 -5.75 -12.25
C GLY A 59 -12.87 -6.61 -12.31
N GLY A 60 -13.71 -6.51 -11.26
CA GLY A 60 -14.88 -7.37 -11.06
C GLY A 60 -14.63 -8.54 -10.10
N VAL A 61 -15.39 -9.62 -10.27
CA VAL A 61 -15.45 -10.77 -9.33
C VAL A 61 -14.09 -11.46 -9.15
N ASP A 62 -13.31 -11.56 -10.24
CA ASP A 62 -11.99 -12.23 -10.24
C ASP A 62 -10.84 -11.28 -9.85
N CYS A 63 -11.15 -10.09 -9.32
CA CYS A 63 -10.14 -9.13 -8.92
C CYS A 63 -9.30 -9.68 -7.75
N PRO A 64 -7.95 -9.74 -7.87
CA PRO A 64 -7.10 -10.22 -6.81
C PRO A 64 -7.33 -9.49 -5.48
N LEU A 65 -7.28 -10.22 -4.38
CA LEU A 65 -7.49 -9.67 -3.04
C LEU A 65 -6.52 -8.51 -2.75
N VAL A 66 -5.28 -8.62 -3.22
CA VAL A 66 -4.26 -7.58 -3.10
C VAL A 66 -4.71 -6.25 -3.73
N ALA A 67 -5.32 -6.29 -4.91
CA ALA A 67 -5.84 -5.10 -5.57
C ALA A 67 -7.00 -4.50 -4.77
N ARG A 68 -7.92 -5.34 -4.26
CA ARG A 68 -9.02 -4.89 -3.38
C ARG A 68 -8.54 -4.23 -2.10
N LEU A 69 -7.56 -4.81 -1.41
CA LEU A 69 -7.00 -4.24 -0.19
C LEU A 69 -6.34 -2.89 -0.46
N TYR A 70 -5.57 -2.80 -1.53
CA TYR A 70 -4.89 -1.57 -1.86
C TYR A 70 -5.83 -0.46 -2.37
N ALA A 71 -6.91 -0.81 -3.08
CA ALA A 71 -8.00 0.11 -3.40
C ALA A 71 -8.61 0.72 -2.12
N LYS A 72 -8.89 -0.11 -1.10
CA LYS A 72 -9.35 0.37 0.22
C LYS A 72 -8.34 1.30 0.90
N VAL A 73 -7.03 1.05 0.78
CA VAL A 73 -5.99 1.95 1.32
C VAL A 73 -6.01 3.31 0.64
N GLY A 74 -6.18 3.34 -0.69
CA GLY A 74 -6.31 4.60 -1.44
C GLY A 74 -7.51 5.41 -0.99
N LEU A 75 -8.65 4.73 -0.79
CA LEU A 75 -9.89 5.34 -0.31
C LEU A 75 -9.77 5.83 1.14
N HIS A 76 -9.17 5.03 2.03
CA HIS A 76 -8.86 5.43 3.40
C HIS A 76 -8.05 6.72 3.45
N ARG A 77 -7.00 6.86 2.64
CA ARG A 77 -6.24 8.12 2.55
C ARG A 77 -7.14 9.28 2.14
N TYR A 78 -7.97 9.08 1.12
CA TYR A 78 -8.84 10.14 0.61
C TYR A 78 -9.87 10.58 1.67
N ASN A 79 -10.56 9.61 2.28
CA ASN A 79 -11.55 9.84 3.34
C ASN A 79 -10.95 10.62 4.52
N MET A 80 -9.75 10.24 4.97
CA MET A 80 -9.09 10.90 6.09
C MET A 80 -8.57 12.31 5.77
N LEU A 81 -8.17 12.58 4.52
CA LEU A 81 -7.69 13.90 4.11
C LEU A 81 -8.82 14.88 3.83
N GLU A 82 -9.87 14.41 3.15
CA GLU A 82 -11.00 15.25 2.72
C GLU A 82 -12.18 15.22 3.70
N GLY A 83 -12.12 14.37 4.73
CA GLY A 83 -13.22 14.19 5.70
C GLY A 83 -14.47 13.56 5.08
N THR A 84 -14.30 12.68 4.09
CA THR A 84 -15.39 11.97 3.39
C THR A 84 -15.57 10.55 3.94
N ASN A 85 -16.68 9.88 3.59
CA ASN A 85 -16.97 8.51 4.00
C ASN A 85 -17.30 7.61 2.80
N LEU A 86 -16.41 7.61 1.81
CA LEU A 86 -16.60 6.82 0.60
C LEU A 86 -16.30 5.34 0.86
N HIS A 87 -17.14 4.46 0.32
CA HIS A 87 -16.97 3.01 0.38
C HIS A 87 -16.64 2.43 -1.00
N LEU A 88 -15.82 1.39 -1.03
CA LEU A 88 -15.48 0.70 -2.27
C LEU A 88 -16.67 -0.12 -2.79
N ARG A 89 -17.21 0.23 -3.96
CA ARG A 89 -18.25 -0.53 -4.66
C ARG A 89 -17.65 -1.62 -5.52
N GLU A 90 -16.78 -1.23 -6.45
CA GLU A 90 -16.22 -2.13 -7.46
C GLU A 90 -14.86 -1.63 -7.93
N ILE A 91 -14.00 -2.55 -8.39
CA ILE A 91 -12.80 -2.21 -9.15
C ILE A 91 -13.12 -2.40 -10.62
N GLU A 92 -12.99 -1.36 -11.42
CA GLU A 92 -13.24 -1.43 -12.87
C GLU A 92 -12.06 -2.02 -13.61
N LYS A 93 -10.86 -1.56 -13.27
CA LYS A 93 -9.61 -2.02 -13.88
C LYS A 93 -8.43 -1.76 -12.97
N TYR A 94 -7.32 -2.45 -13.23
CA TYR A 94 -6.05 -2.15 -12.61
C TYR A 94 -4.90 -2.42 -13.56
N ASN A 95 -3.90 -1.55 -13.54
CA ASN A 95 -2.68 -1.76 -14.31
C ASN A 95 -1.56 -2.20 -13.38
N LEU A 96 -0.75 -3.16 -13.79
CA LEU A 96 0.37 -3.68 -13.01
C LEU A 96 1.67 -3.47 -13.78
N VAL A 97 2.64 -2.83 -13.14
CA VAL A 97 3.99 -2.65 -13.69
C VAL A 97 4.93 -3.64 -13.03
N CYS A 98 5.31 -4.67 -13.80
CA CYS A 98 6.30 -5.67 -13.40
C CYS A 98 7.73 -5.16 -13.72
N ILE A 99 8.32 -4.44 -12.77
CA ILE A 99 9.78 -4.28 -12.65
C ILE A 99 10.32 -5.32 -11.65
N PRO A 100 11.65 -5.57 -11.53
CA PRO A 100 12.22 -6.61 -10.66
C PRO A 100 12.11 -6.32 -9.14
N MET A 101 10.99 -5.72 -8.70
CA MET A 101 10.67 -5.09 -7.41
C MET A 101 11.13 -3.63 -7.29
N PRO A 102 10.28 -2.74 -6.73
CA PRO A 102 8.91 -2.98 -6.23
C PRO A 102 7.84 -2.97 -7.36
N VAL A 103 6.82 -3.83 -7.25
CA VAL A 103 5.68 -3.87 -8.19
C VAL A 103 4.76 -2.67 -7.92
N SER A 104 4.38 -1.94 -8.98
CA SER A 104 3.43 -0.82 -8.89
C SER A 104 2.09 -1.22 -9.49
N TYR A 105 1.01 -0.72 -8.89
CA TYR A 105 -0.36 -0.96 -9.33
C TYR A 105 -1.04 0.39 -9.59
N TYR A 106 -1.99 0.38 -10.53
CA TYR A 106 -2.81 1.52 -10.92
C TYR A 106 -4.26 1.05 -11.19
N ILE A 107 -4.96 0.70 -10.13
CA ILE A 107 -6.41 0.80 -9.82
C ILE A 107 -7.20 1.84 -10.54
N THR A 108 -8.41 1.50 -10.87
CA THR A 108 -9.48 2.40 -11.18
C THR A 108 -10.69 1.77 -10.52
N LEU A 109 -11.27 2.45 -9.53
CA LEU A 109 -12.34 1.92 -8.68
C LEU A 109 -13.54 2.85 -8.66
N LEU A 110 -14.72 2.28 -8.40
CA LEU A 110 -15.95 2.98 -8.11
C LEU A 110 -16.12 3.05 -6.59
N ALA A 111 -16.30 4.26 -6.08
CA ALA A 111 -16.63 4.51 -4.69
C ALA A 111 -18.04 5.09 -4.55
N GLU A 112 -18.73 4.74 -3.48
CA GLU A 112 -20.08 5.20 -3.15
C GLU A 112 -20.08 6.00 -1.85
N ASP A 113 -20.79 7.12 -1.84
CA ASP A 113 -21.11 7.84 -0.61
C ASP A 113 -22.44 7.32 -0.05
N PRO A 114 -22.51 6.87 1.21
CA PRO A 114 -23.76 6.42 1.82
C PRO A 114 -24.79 7.54 2.02
N ILE A 115 -24.41 8.82 2.01
CA ILE A 115 -25.29 9.97 2.29
C ILE A 115 -25.78 10.65 1.01
N ASP A 116 -25.08 10.49 -0.12
CA ASP A 116 -25.41 11.17 -1.38
C ASP A 116 -25.33 10.23 -2.59
N GLN A 117 -26.47 9.95 -3.23
CA GLN A 117 -26.56 9.07 -4.42
C GLN A 117 -25.98 9.69 -5.71
N THR A 118 -25.13 10.71 -5.58
CA THR A 118 -24.65 11.46 -6.75
C THR A 118 -23.30 12.11 -6.49
N SER A 119 -22.20 11.36 -6.63
CA SER A 119 -20.94 11.92 -7.15
C SER A 119 -19.94 10.83 -7.58
N LEU A 120 -19.33 11.06 -8.75
CA LEU A 120 -18.43 10.14 -9.46
C LEU A 120 -16.96 10.52 -9.18
N GLY A 121 -16.19 9.62 -8.57
CA GLY A 121 -14.75 9.79 -8.33
C GLY A 121 -14.02 8.44 -8.26
N GLN A 122 -12.79 8.38 -8.78
CA GLN A 122 -12.08 7.15 -9.19
C GLN A 122 -10.57 7.32 -8.85
N MET A 123 -9.91 6.41 -8.11
CA MET A 123 -8.43 6.46 -7.92
C MET A 123 -7.69 5.24 -7.29
N ASP A 124 -6.33 5.27 -7.23
CA ASP A 124 -5.41 4.18 -6.78
C ASP A 124 -3.99 4.48 -6.21
N PHE A 125 -3.39 3.50 -5.49
CA PHE A 125 -2.22 3.42 -4.55
C PHE A 125 -0.82 3.01 -5.14
N SER A 126 0.32 2.83 -4.42
CA SER A 126 0.74 3.40 -3.13
C SER A 126 0.25 4.82 -3.11
N CYS A 127 -0.31 5.28 -2.01
CA CYS A 127 -1.10 6.48 -2.10
C CYS A 127 -0.26 7.76 -2.08
N TYR A 128 0.74 7.78 -2.95
CA TYR A 128 1.19 8.93 -3.69
C TYR A 128 0.01 9.80 -4.15
N ILE A 129 -1.06 9.17 -4.67
CA ILE A 129 -2.19 9.92 -5.22
C ILE A 129 -3.53 9.19 -5.00
N SER A 130 -4.44 9.71 -4.16
CA SER A 130 -5.89 9.37 -4.15
C SER A 130 -6.72 10.65 -4.30
N ARG A 131 -7.54 10.75 -5.36
CA ARG A 131 -8.29 11.95 -5.76
C ARG A 131 -9.40 11.59 -6.77
N PRO A 132 -10.40 12.41 -7.07
CA PRO A 132 -11.35 12.09 -8.12
C PRO A 132 -10.71 12.00 -9.52
N LYS A 133 -11.30 11.23 -10.44
CA LYS A 133 -10.79 11.12 -11.83
C LYS A 133 -10.82 12.48 -12.51
N GLY A 134 -9.82 12.72 -13.37
CA GLY A 134 -9.77 13.91 -14.22
C GLY A 134 -9.18 15.14 -13.54
N ILE A 135 -9.11 15.16 -12.20
CA ILE A 135 -8.33 16.15 -11.47
C ILE A 135 -6.84 15.82 -11.62
N LYS A 136 -5.98 16.83 -11.74
CA LYS A 136 -4.50 16.68 -11.77
C LYS A 136 -3.93 17.19 -10.45
N SER A 137 -2.93 16.52 -9.91
CA SER A 137 -2.14 17.01 -8.77
C SER A 137 -1.04 17.90 -9.30
N GLU A 138 -0.84 19.02 -8.63
CA GLU A 138 0.26 19.95 -8.94
C GLU A 138 1.59 19.42 -8.38
N ILE A 139 1.53 18.65 -7.28
CA ILE A 139 2.68 18.06 -6.60
C ILE A 139 2.74 16.57 -6.90
N TYR A 140 3.88 16.14 -7.45
CA TYR A 140 4.17 14.73 -7.72
C TYR A 140 5.15 14.23 -6.66
N PRO A 141 4.76 13.23 -5.86
CA PRO A 141 5.61 12.75 -4.79
C PRO A 141 6.81 11.96 -5.31
N LYS A 142 7.91 12.04 -4.57
CA LYS A 142 9.08 11.18 -4.77
C LYS A 142 8.86 9.84 -4.07
N GLN A 143 9.72 8.87 -4.34
CA GLN A 143 9.69 7.58 -3.67
C GLN A 143 9.81 7.77 -2.15
N PHE A 144 8.80 7.28 -1.42
CA PHE A 144 8.66 7.35 0.02
C PHE A 144 8.44 5.94 0.56
N PHE A 145 9.26 5.51 1.51
CA PHE A 145 9.18 4.22 2.17
C PHE A 145 9.68 4.33 3.61
N ASP A 146 9.15 3.49 4.49
CA ASP A 146 9.66 3.31 5.84
C ASP A 146 10.73 2.21 5.85
N ALA A 147 11.88 2.51 6.47
CA ALA A 147 13.00 1.59 6.62
C ALA A 147 13.35 1.33 8.09
N VAL A 148 12.54 1.82 9.02
CA VAL A 148 12.76 1.65 10.46
C VAL A 148 12.14 0.32 10.90
N ASP A 149 12.90 -0.46 11.66
CA ASP A 149 12.44 -1.75 12.19
C ASP A 149 11.17 -1.60 13.04
N LEU A 150 10.25 -2.55 12.93
CA LEU A 150 9.06 -2.62 13.78
C LEU A 150 9.44 -3.16 15.17
N PRO A 151 8.70 -2.78 16.22
CA PRO A 151 8.82 -3.46 17.50
C PRO A 151 8.39 -4.91 17.34
N GLY A 152 9.19 -5.85 17.83
CA GLY A 152 8.90 -7.28 17.69
C GLY A 152 7.91 -7.85 18.72
N LYS A 153 7.30 -7.01 19.57
CA LYS A 153 6.44 -7.45 20.69
C LYS A 153 5.32 -6.46 20.99
N TRP A 154 4.25 -6.98 21.59
CA TRP A 154 3.17 -6.17 22.18
C TRP A 154 3.71 -5.24 23.29
N PRO A 155 3.18 -4.02 23.44
CA PRO A 155 3.63 -3.10 24.49
C PRO A 155 3.42 -3.68 25.90
N SER A 156 4.50 -3.69 26.68
CA SER A 156 4.50 -4.19 28.05
C SER A 156 3.88 -3.19 29.03
N LYS A 157 3.66 -3.58 30.28
CA LYS A 157 3.13 -2.67 31.31
C LYS A 157 4.06 -1.49 31.57
N GLU A 158 5.37 -1.70 31.44
CA GLU A 158 6.40 -0.67 31.57
C GLU A 158 6.31 0.35 30.43
N ALA A 159 5.97 -0.09 29.21
CA ALA A 159 5.72 0.80 28.08
C ALA A 159 4.56 1.78 28.36
N PHE A 160 3.48 1.30 29.00
CA PHE A 160 2.36 2.16 29.41
C PHE A 160 2.70 3.10 30.58
N ALA A 161 3.69 2.75 31.40
CA ALA A 161 4.14 3.58 32.51
C ALA A 161 5.16 4.65 32.06
N ASP A 162 5.76 4.48 30.89
CA ASP A 162 6.73 5.39 30.32
C ASP A 162 6.06 6.69 29.83
N LYS A 163 6.40 7.81 30.47
CA LYS A 163 5.84 9.13 30.14
C LYS A 163 6.37 9.71 28.83
N THR A 164 7.38 9.09 28.21
CA THR A 164 7.93 9.50 26.92
C THR A 164 7.22 8.83 25.74
N ARG A 165 6.40 7.82 26.00
CA ARG A 165 5.63 7.09 24.99
C ARG A 165 4.14 7.35 25.18
N PHE A 166 3.43 7.59 24.09
CA PHE A 166 2.00 7.90 24.13
C PHE A 166 1.22 6.74 23.56
N LEU A 167 0.79 5.82 24.44
CA LEU A 167 0.01 4.62 24.06
C LEU A 167 -1.44 4.75 24.49
N TYR A 168 -2.34 4.47 23.55
CA TYR A 168 -3.78 4.59 23.71
C TYR A 168 -4.39 3.20 23.55
N LYS A 169 -5.01 2.69 24.62
CA LYS A 169 -5.82 1.48 24.54
C LYS A 169 -7.17 1.86 23.97
N MET A 170 -7.56 1.21 22.89
CA MET A 170 -8.83 1.48 22.23
C MET A 170 -9.95 0.65 22.85
N GLN A 171 -11.17 1.18 22.80
CA GLN A 171 -12.40 0.45 23.12
C GLN A 171 -12.97 -0.22 21.87
N GLU A 172 -13.91 -1.15 22.05
CA GLU A 172 -14.54 -1.85 20.92
C GLU A 172 -15.23 -0.90 19.94
N SER A 173 -15.96 0.08 20.47
CA SER A 173 -16.56 1.15 19.67
C SER A 173 -15.55 1.94 18.84
N ASP A 174 -14.32 2.11 19.33
CA ASP A 174 -13.30 2.90 18.63
C ASP A 174 -12.92 2.24 17.30
N TRP A 175 -12.73 0.91 17.25
CA TRP A 175 -12.36 0.22 16.02
C TRP A 175 -13.55 -0.25 15.19
N GLU A 176 -14.75 -0.29 15.76
CA GLU A 176 -16.00 -0.47 15.00
C GLU A 176 -16.41 0.81 14.25
N GLU A 177 -16.15 1.99 14.82
CA GLU A 177 -16.40 3.27 14.15
C GLU A 177 -15.31 3.66 13.14
N HIS A 178 -14.11 3.09 13.27
CA HIS A 178 -12.95 3.43 12.44
C HIS A 178 -12.41 2.21 11.69
N ASP A 179 -13.03 1.92 10.55
CA ASP A 179 -12.77 0.76 9.67
C ASP A 179 -11.31 0.59 9.23
N TRP A 180 -10.48 1.63 9.33
CA TRP A 180 -9.08 1.54 8.95
C TRP A 180 -8.28 0.58 9.84
N ILE A 181 -8.69 0.38 11.09
CA ILE A 181 -8.07 -0.60 11.98
C ILE A 181 -8.32 -2.02 11.44
N ARG A 182 -9.55 -2.27 10.99
CA ARG A 182 -9.89 -3.52 10.30
C ARG A 182 -9.08 -3.69 9.03
N LEU A 183 -8.97 -2.64 8.20
CA LEU A 183 -8.16 -2.67 6.98
C LEU A 183 -6.70 -3.05 7.26
N TYR A 184 -6.08 -2.50 8.31
CA TYR A 184 -4.68 -2.82 8.65
C TYR A 184 -4.53 -4.27 9.11
N THR A 185 -5.53 -4.79 9.83
CA THR A 185 -5.60 -6.20 10.22
C THR A 185 -5.64 -7.10 8.98
N GLU A 186 -6.53 -6.80 8.03
CA GLU A 186 -6.69 -7.57 6.79
C GLU A 186 -5.40 -7.57 5.95
N ILE A 187 -4.71 -6.43 5.86
CA ILE A 187 -3.44 -6.29 5.14
C ILE A 187 -2.32 -7.09 5.82
N ALA A 188 -2.21 -6.98 7.15
CA ALA A 188 -1.20 -7.71 7.90
C ALA A 188 -1.41 -9.23 7.79
N PHE A 189 -2.66 -9.69 7.87
CA PHE A 189 -3.02 -11.09 7.69
C PHE A 189 -2.71 -11.56 6.25
N PHE A 190 -3.13 -10.81 5.24
CA PHE A 190 -2.85 -11.13 3.83
C PHE A 190 -1.34 -11.24 3.53
N ASN A 191 -0.54 -10.36 4.14
CA ASN A 191 0.92 -10.38 3.94
C ASN A 191 1.63 -11.52 4.65
N SER A 192 1.00 -12.16 5.64
CA SER A 192 1.60 -13.30 6.36
C SER A 192 1.83 -14.51 5.45
N ASP A 193 0.89 -14.77 4.52
CA ASP A 193 1.04 -15.79 3.48
C ASP A 193 0.19 -15.46 2.26
N ARG A 194 0.75 -14.67 1.34
CA ARG A 194 0.07 -14.19 0.12
C ARG A 194 -0.40 -15.30 -0.84
N TRP A 195 -0.04 -16.55 -0.59
CA TRP A 195 -0.37 -17.69 -1.44
C TRP A 195 -1.66 -18.39 -1.01
N LEU A 196 -2.20 -18.07 0.16
CA LEU A 196 -3.43 -18.67 0.67
C LEU A 196 -4.69 -17.93 0.17
N ASN A 197 -5.78 -18.68 0.00
CA ASN A 197 -7.10 -18.11 -0.17
C ASN A 197 -7.61 -17.60 1.18
N HIS A 198 -7.29 -16.34 1.49
CA HIS A 198 -7.70 -15.72 2.75
C HIS A 198 -9.20 -15.45 2.76
N ASN A 199 -9.92 -16.05 3.71
CA ASN A 199 -11.23 -15.57 4.12
C ASN A 199 -11.06 -14.49 5.20
N LEU A 200 -11.21 -13.23 4.80
CA LEU A 200 -11.06 -12.11 5.73
C LEU A 200 -12.20 -12.05 6.76
N SER A 201 -13.34 -12.68 6.51
CA SER A 201 -14.51 -12.65 7.40
C SER A 201 -14.27 -13.40 8.72
N ASP A 202 -13.30 -14.31 8.74
CA ASP A 202 -12.98 -15.16 9.89
C ASP A 202 -12.11 -14.46 10.94
N LEU A 203 -11.67 -13.23 10.66
CA LEU A 203 -10.82 -12.45 11.56
C LEU A 203 -11.67 -11.70 12.58
N LYS A 204 -11.40 -11.86 13.87
CA LYS A 204 -12.04 -11.12 14.97
C LYS A 204 -11.01 -10.29 15.72
N ILE A 205 -11.18 -8.97 15.73
CA ILE A 205 -10.32 -8.06 16.51
C ILE A 205 -10.70 -8.20 18.00
N LEU A 206 -9.69 -8.32 18.84
CA LEU A 206 -9.86 -8.46 20.29
C LEU A 206 -9.40 -7.20 21.02
N ASN A 207 -8.16 -6.78 20.78
CA ASN A 207 -7.56 -5.62 21.45
C ASN A 207 -6.78 -4.78 20.44
N VAL A 208 -6.84 -3.47 20.61
CA VAL A 208 -6.07 -2.52 19.80
C VAL A 208 -5.36 -1.53 20.71
N VAL A 209 -4.09 -1.28 20.40
CA VAL A 209 -3.29 -0.22 20.99
C VAL A 209 -2.72 0.63 19.87
N VAL A 210 -2.86 1.95 19.98
CA VAL A 210 -2.22 2.89 19.06
C VAL A 210 -1.16 3.65 19.83
N GLU A 211 0.00 3.82 19.22
CA GLU A 211 1.11 4.60 19.74
C GLU A 211 1.38 5.77 18.79
N THR A 212 1.54 6.96 19.38
CA THR A 212 1.80 8.20 18.64
C THR A 212 3.10 8.86 19.11
N GLU A 213 3.68 9.67 18.24
CA GLU A 213 4.89 10.45 18.54
C GLU A 213 4.62 11.63 19.48
N GLU A 214 3.38 12.12 19.49
CA GLU A 214 2.93 13.28 20.27
C GLU A 214 1.80 12.89 21.23
N ASN A 215 1.68 13.62 22.35
CA ASN A 215 0.56 13.47 23.26
C ASN A 215 -0.67 14.18 22.67
N LEU A 216 -1.68 13.40 22.26
CA LEU A 216 -2.85 13.86 21.54
C LEU A 216 -4.12 13.50 22.31
N PRO A 217 -5.21 14.27 22.17
CA PRO A 217 -6.52 13.83 22.64
C PRO A 217 -6.92 12.50 21.97
N HIS A 218 -7.56 11.60 22.73
CA HIS A 218 -7.93 10.24 22.26
C HIS A 218 -8.67 10.26 20.91
N GLU A 219 -9.67 11.14 20.77
CA GLU A 219 -10.44 11.28 19.52
C GLU A 219 -9.59 11.70 18.32
N THR A 220 -8.51 12.46 18.55
CA THR A 220 -7.61 12.92 17.49
C THR A 220 -6.74 11.77 16.98
N VAL A 221 -6.42 10.79 17.81
CA VAL A 221 -5.60 9.63 17.42
C VAL A 221 -6.27 8.84 16.29
N LEU A 222 -7.58 8.62 16.39
CA LEU A 222 -8.35 7.82 15.44
C LEU A 222 -8.73 8.58 14.17
N LYS A 223 -8.96 9.90 14.28
CA LYS A 223 -9.41 10.76 13.17
C LYS A 223 -8.28 11.40 12.38
N SER A 224 -7.09 11.54 12.96
CA SER A 224 -5.99 12.27 12.30
C SER A 224 -5.19 11.37 11.36
N PHE A 225 -4.85 11.92 10.19
CA PHE A 225 -4.02 11.25 9.20
C PHE A 225 -2.54 11.50 9.46
N ARG A 226 -2.01 10.88 10.53
CA ARG A 226 -0.65 11.10 11.04
C ARG A 226 0.13 9.79 11.20
N ASN A 227 1.42 9.93 11.51
CA ASN A 227 2.25 8.80 11.92
C ASN A 227 1.64 8.12 13.14
N VAL A 228 1.40 6.82 13.01
CA VAL A 228 0.90 5.99 14.11
C VAL A 228 1.51 4.61 14.02
N LEU A 229 1.72 4.00 15.18
CA LEU A 229 2.10 2.60 15.31
C LEU A 229 0.95 1.85 15.96
N VAL A 230 0.44 0.83 15.30
CA VAL A 230 -0.81 0.17 15.65
C VAL A 230 -0.52 -1.28 15.98
N TYR A 231 -0.88 -1.70 17.18
CA TYR A 231 -0.78 -3.07 17.65
C TYR A 231 -2.20 -3.64 17.71
N ILE A 232 -2.44 -4.75 17.01
CA ILE A 232 -3.76 -5.35 16.88
C ILE A 232 -3.66 -6.82 17.26
N ARG A 233 -4.37 -7.22 18.32
CA ARG A 233 -4.55 -8.64 18.66
C ARG A 233 -5.84 -9.10 18.04
N TYR A 234 -5.77 -10.16 17.25
CA TYR A 234 -6.94 -10.70 16.56
C TYR A 234 -6.88 -12.22 16.49
N ASP A 235 -8.05 -12.81 16.42
CA ASP A 235 -8.25 -14.24 16.28
C ASP A 235 -8.66 -14.55 14.84
N GLN A 236 -8.17 -15.66 14.30
CA GLN A 236 -8.63 -16.24 13.04
C GLN A 236 -9.43 -17.51 13.36
N TYR A 237 -10.70 -17.52 12.99
CA TYR A 237 -11.54 -18.70 13.11
C TYR A 237 -11.16 -19.75 12.05
N LEU A 238 -10.91 -20.99 12.49
CA LEU A 238 -10.54 -22.12 11.63
C LEU A 238 -11.63 -23.20 11.56
N GLY A 239 -12.87 -22.87 11.93
CA GLY A 239 -13.95 -23.83 11.95
C GLY A 239 -13.82 -24.83 13.10
N ALA A 240 -13.84 -26.12 12.76
CA ALA A 240 -13.71 -27.21 13.74
C ALA A 240 -12.31 -27.29 14.38
N ASP A 241 -11.30 -26.72 13.71
CA ASP A 241 -9.90 -26.75 14.16
C ASP A 241 -9.59 -25.67 15.20
N GLY A 242 -10.60 -24.89 15.61
CA GLY A 242 -10.50 -23.90 16.68
C GLY A 242 -10.16 -22.50 16.18
N VAL A 243 -9.25 -21.82 16.88
CA VAL A 243 -8.93 -20.41 16.66
C VAL A 243 -7.42 -20.23 16.67
N CYS A 244 -6.87 -19.55 15.66
CA CYS A 244 -5.47 -19.17 15.63
C CYS A 244 -5.33 -17.73 16.12
N LYS A 245 -4.48 -17.52 17.12
CA LYS A 245 -4.27 -16.22 17.76
C LYS A 245 -3.13 -15.46 17.09
N HIS A 246 -3.37 -14.20 16.72
CA HIS A 246 -2.41 -13.38 15.99
C HIS A 246 -2.22 -12.01 16.64
N ILE A 247 -1.05 -11.42 16.41
CA ILE A 247 -0.75 -10.01 16.65
C ILE A 247 -0.25 -9.41 15.34
N ALA A 248 -0.90 -8.35 14.86
CA ALA A 248 -0.37 -7.49 13.82
C ALA A 248 0.24 -6.23 14.43
N ILE A 249 1.41 -5.84 13.95
CA ILE A 249 2.07 -4.58 14.30
C ILE A 249 2.26 -3.81 13.01
N VAL A 250 1.59 -2.67 12.87
CA VAL A 250 1.54 -1.90 11.64
C VAL A 250 1.90 -0.45 11.92
N ARG A 251 2.97 0.04 11.28
CA ARG A 251 3.31 1.46 11.26
C ARG A 251 2.73 2.12 10.02
N ARG A 252 1.96 3.19 10.24
CA ARG A 252 1.62 4.16 9.20
C ARG A 252 2.59 5.32 9.31
N THR A 253 3.27 5.64 8.23
CA THR A 253 4.04 6.88 8.09
C THR A 253 3.41 7.75 7.00
N VAL A 254 3.29 9.05 7.29
CA VAL A 254 2.65 10.04 6.41
C VAL A 254 3.67 11.12 6.06
N GLU A 255 3.94 11.29 4.77
CA GLU A 255 4.81 12.38 4.30
C GLU A 255 4.10 13.73 4.43
N LEU A 256 4.73 14.71 5.08
CA LEU A 256 4.09 15.98 5.46
C LEU A 256 3.59 16.82 4.28
N THR A 257 4.29 16.81 3.15
CA THR A 257 4.01 17.71 2.02
C THR A 257 3.01 17.12 1.03
N THR A 258 3.11 15.81 0.78
CA THR A 258 2.37 15.09 -0.27
C THR A 258 1.22 14.28 0.32
N HIS A 259 1.23 14.09 1.65
CA HIS A 259 0.40 13.15 2.37
C HIS A 259 0.50 11.72 1.82
N CYS A 260 1.64 11.36 1.23
CA CYS A 260 1.92 9.97 0.86
C CYS A 260 1.88 9.10 2.10
N VAL A 261 1.30 7.91 1.96
CA VAL A 261 1.28 6.93 3.04
C VAL A 261 2.09 5.71 2.69
N CYS A 262 2.94 5.34 3.64
CA CYS A 262 3.57 4.03 3.69
C CYS A 262 2.97 3.26 4.89
N LEU A 263 2.54 2.03 4.62
CA LEU A 263 2.16 1.06 5.64
C LEU A 263 3.23 -0.02 5.68
N PHE A 264 3.90 -0.16 6.81
CA PHE A 264 4.87 -1.21 7.06
C PHE A 264 4.37 -2.05 8.23
N GLY A 265 4.25 -3.36 8.05
CA GLY A 265 3.63 -4.20 9.06
C GLY A 265 4.08 -5.65 9.04
N GLU A 266 4.01 -6.27 10.21
CA GLU A 266 4.34 -7.67 10.45
C GLU A 266 3.20 -8.35 11.22
N SER A 267 3.03 -9.66 10.98
CA SER A 267 2.08 -10.51 11.70
C SER A 267 2.85 -11.58 12.47
N LEU A 268 2.49 -11.76 13.73
CA LEU A 268 3.11 -12.69 14.68
C LEU A 268 2.04 -13.64 15.22
N LEU A 269 2.39 -14.92 15.39
CA LEU A 269 1.54 -15.89 16.09
C LEU A 269 1.66 -15.73 17.60
N VAL A 270 0.54 -15.83 18.31
CA VAL A 270 0.53 -15.85 19.77
C VAL A 270 0.48 -17.30 20.24
N PRO A 271 1.44 -17.76 21.06
CA PRO A 271 1.41 -19.11 21.62
C PRO A 271 0.17 -19.32 22.51
N ASP A 272 -0.34 -20.54 22.57
CA ASP A 272 -1.51 -20.87 23.39
C ASP A 272 -1.30 -20.75 24.92
N SER A 273 -0.06 -20.52 25.36
CA SER A 273 0.34 -20.47 26.76
C SER A 273 0.24 -19.09 27.42
N GLU A 274 -0.32 -18.07 26.75
CA GLU A 274 -0.63 -16.74 27.32
C GLU A 274 -2.12 -16.49 27.52
#